data_AF-S8BI13-F1
#
_entry.id   AF-S8BI13-F1
#
_cell.length_a   1.000
_cell.length_b   1.000
_cell.length_c   1.000
_cell.angle_alpha   90.00
_cell.angle_beta   90.00
_cell.angle_gamma   90.00
#
_symmetry.space_group_name_H-M   'P 1'
#
loop_
_entity.id
_entity.type
_entity.pdbx_description
1 polymer ?
#
loop_
_entity_poly.entity_id
_entity_poly.type
_entity_poly.pdbx_seq_one_letter_code
_entity_poly.pdbx_strand_id
1 'polypeptide(L)'
;MIPECVQQLCTAKESVTSLMNQDVNLTPSKAYDKIVPQRVPTAVSALMQKHSGKTGDRSYDNITEADLEVARKCGRFEGTEPSKLFLKIFYHVLRTLEKDPRAGVVSPSLLGSTGVLPLTIMSM
;
A
#
# COMPACT_ATOMS: atom_id res chain seq x y z
N MET A 1 9.33 4.36 -8.36
CA MET A 1 7.94 4.44 -8.85
C MET A 1 6.98 3.61 -8.01
N ILE A 2 5.89 4.24 -7.55
CA ILE A 2 4.74 3.56 -6.91
C ILE A 2 3.79 3.06 -8.01
N PRO A 3 3.45 1.77 -8.06
CA PRO A 3 2.55 1.22 -9.08
C PRO A 3 1.13 1.81 -9.02
N GLU A 4 0.46 1.94 -10.17
CA GLU A 4 -0.90 2.49 -10.24
C GLU A 4 -1.91 1.71 -9.40
N CYS A 5 -1.78 0.38 -9.33
CA CYS A 5 -2.67 -0.44 -8.50
C CYS A 5 -2.57 -0.08 -7.01
N VAL A 6 -1.39 0.32 -6.53
CA VAL A 6 -1.20 0.79 -5.15
C VAL A 6 -1.79 2.19 -4.98
N GLN A 7 -1.62 3.08 -5.95
CA GLN A 7 -2.20 4.43 -5.91
C GLN A 7 -3.74 4.39 -5.87
N GLN A 8 -4.36 3.48 -6.63
CA GLN A 8 -5.82 3.25 -6.62
C GLN A 8 -6.29 2.76 -5.24
N LEU A 9 -5.53 1.85 -4.62
CA LEU A 9 -5.84 1.36 -3.27
C LEU A 9 -5.77 2.48 -2.21
N CYS A 10 -4.80 3.38 -2.32
CA CYS A 10 -4.66 4.51 -1.40
C CYS A 10 -5.77 5.56 -1.58
N THR A 11 -6.20 5.79 -2.82
CA THR A 11 -7.26 6.75 -3.15
C THR A 11 -8.68 6.17 -3.01
N ALA A 12 -8.82 4.87 -2.73
CA ALA A 12 -10.10 4.22 -2.50
C ALA A 12 -10.88 4.87 -1.34
N LYS A 13 -12.14 5.24 -1.59
CA LYS A 13 -12.99 5.88 -0.57
C LYS A 13 -13.37 4.91 0.54
N GLU A 14 -13.50 3.63 0.21
CA GLU A 14 -13.92 2.60 1.14
C GLU A 14 -12.72 1.99 1.87
N SER A 15 -12.95 1.63 3.13
CA SER A 15 -12.03 0.89 3.98
C SER A 15 -12.74 -0.35 4.51
N VAL A 16 -11.98 -1.32 5.00
CA VAL A 16 -12.52 -2.54 5.62
C VAL A 16 -13.51 -2.16 6.73
N THR A 17 -13.14 -1.20 7.57
CA THR A 17 -13.98 -0.66 8.63
C THR A 17 -15.25 -0.02 8.08
N SER A 18 -15.17 0.75 6.99
CA SER A 18 -16.35 1.36 6.37
C SER A 18 -17.34 0.31 5.87
N LEU A 19 -16.85 -0.75 5.20
CA LEU A 19 -17.70 -1.83 4.70
C LEU A 19 -18.33 -2.65 5.83
N MET A 20 -17.55 -2.96 6.88
CA MET A 20 -18.06 -3.67 8.06
C MET A 20 -19.07 -2.85 8.85
N ASN A 21 -18.93 -1.52 8.87
CA ASN A 21 -19.91 -0.65 9.53
C ASN A 21 -21.26 -0.62 8.78
N GLN A 22 -21.25 -0.88 7.47
CA GLN A 22 -22.47 -0.98 6.66
C GLN A 22 -23.12 -2.37 6.76
N ASP A 23 -22.31 -3.44 6.89
CA ASP A 23 -22.78 -4.82 6.98
C ASP A 23 -22.12 -5.55 8.16
N VAL A 24 -22.89 -5.72 9.24
CA VAL A 24 -22.45 -6.34 10.49
C VAL A 24 -22.10 -7.83 10.32
N ASN A 25 -22.60 -8.50 9.27
CA ASN A 25 -22.30 -9.91 9.00
C ASN A 25 -21.05 -10.09 8.12
N LEU A 26 -20.45 -9.00 7.66
CA LEU A 26 -19.27 -9.04 6.80
C LEU A 26 -18.01 -9.25 7.64
N THR A 27 -17.29 -10.34 7.37
CA THR A 27 -16.01 -10.59 8.02
C THR A 27 -14.93 -9.68 7.43
N PRO A 28 -13.89 -9.30 8.21
CA PRO A 28 -12.79 -8.45 7.72
C PRO A 28 -12.14 -9.01 6.44
N SER A 29 -11.99 -10.33 6.35
CA SER A 29 -11.42 -11.00 5.18
C SER A 29 -12.28 -10.78 3.92
N LYS A 30 -13.60 -10.98 4.03
CA LYS A 30 -14.55 -10.75 2.93
C LYS A 30 -14.69 -9.28 2.56
N ALA A 31 -14.64 -8.39 3.55
CA ALA A 31 -14.61 -6.94 3.32
C ALA A 31 -13.35 -6.54 2.54
N TYR A 32 -12.20 -7.12 2.90
CA TYR A 32 -10.94 -6.87 2.23
C TYR A 32 -10.96 -7.32 0.76
N ASP A 33 -11.52 -8.51 0.48
CA ASP A 33 -11.65 -9.04 -0.88
C ASP A 33 -12.52 -8.16 -1.79
N LYS A 34 -13.42 -7.34 -1.23
CA LYS A 34 -14.21 -6.36 -1.99
C LYS A 34 -13.43 -5.10 -2.35
N ILE A 35 -12.47 -4.69 -1.51
CA ILE A 35 -11.71 -3.43 -1.67
C ILE A 35 -10.52 -3.63 -2.59
N VAL A 36 -9.83 -4.75 -2.45
CA VAL A 36 -8.66 -5.04 -3.27
C VAL A 36 -9.11 -5.66 -4.58
N PRO A 37 -8.74 -5.07 -5.74
CA PRO A 37 -9.08 -5.68 -7.02
C PRO A 37 -8.52 -7.11 -7.04
N GLN A 38 -9.38 -8.08 -7.34
CA GLN A 38 -9.00 -9.49 -7.42
C GLN A 38 -7.80 -9.61 -8.35
N ARG A 39 -6.63 -9.87 -7.77
CA ARG A 39 -5.49 -10.32 -8.56
C ARG A 39 -5.82 -11.71 -9.05
N VAL A 40 -5.60 -11.90 -10.35
CA VAL A 40 -5.72 -13.18 -11.05
C VAL A 40 -5.16 -14.33 -10.20
N PRO A 41 -5.84 -15.50 -10.20
CA PRO A 41 -5.59 -16.60 -9.27
C PRO A 41 -4.11 -16.94 -9.13
N THR A 42 -3.70 -17.30 -7.92
CA THR A 42 -2.32 -17.62 -7.50
C THR A 42 -1.56 -18.56 -8.45
N ALA A 43 -2.27 -19.45 -9.15
CA ALA A 43 -1.70 -20.33 -10.16
C ALA A 43 -1.20 -19.58 -11.43
N VAL A 44 -1.89 -18.53 -11.85
CA VAL A 44 -1.53 -17.69 -13.00
C VAL A 44 -0.45 -16.68 -12.61
N SER A 45 -0.47 -16.18 -11.38
CA SER A 45 0.55 -15.27 -10.86
C SER A 45 1.91 -15.97 -10.72
N ALA A 46 1.95 -17.25 -10.34
CA ALA A 46 3.19 -18.03 -10.31
C ALA A 46 3.81 -18.24 -11.71
N LEU A 47 2.98 -18.38 -12.76
CA LEU A 47 3.45 -18.49 -14.15
C LEU A 47 3.93 -17.13 -14.71
N MET A 48 3.31 -16.02 -14.30
CA MET A 48 3.70 -14.67 -14.71
C MET A 48 4.88 -14.08 -13.90
N GLN A 49 5.16 -14.62 -12.72
CA GLN A 49 6.30 -14.21 -11.88
C GLN A 49 7.68 -14.55 -12.47
N LYS A 50 7.74 -15.32 -13.57
CA LYS A 50 9.02 -15.72 -14.19
C LYS A 50 9.77 -14.59 -14.91
N HIS A 51 9.20 -13.38 -15.04
CA HIS A 51 9.87 -12.21 -15.66
C HIS A 51 10.01 -10.96 -14.75
N SER A 52 9.83 -11.09 -13.44
CA SER A 52 10.14 -9.97 -12.52
C SER A 52 11.20 -10.33 -11.47
N GLY A 53 12.19 -11.11 -11.89
CA GLY A 53 13.49 -11.20 -11.25
C GLY A 53 14.39 -10.01 -11.62
N LYS A 54 13.90 -8.76 -11.52
CA LYS A 54 14.84 -7.64 -11.36
C LYS A 54 15.16 -7.58 -9.87
N THR A 55 16.31 -8.17 -9.55
CA THR A 55 17.12 -7.81 -8.39
C THR A 55 16.91 -6.33 -8.10
N GLY A 56 16.28 -6.05 -6.96
CA GLY A 56 15.90 -4.71 -6.59
C GLY A 56 17.10 -3.79 -6.72
N ASP A 57 16.94 -2.74 -7.51
CA ASP A 57 17.69 -1.51 -7.32
C ASP A 57 17.38 -1.07 -5.89
N ARG A 58 18.20 -1.55 -4.95
CA ARG A 58 18.12 -1.34 -3.50
C ARG A 58 18.73 0.03 -3.13
N SER A 59 18.85 0.93 -4.09
CA SER A 59 19.27 2.28 -3.79
C SER A 59 18.10 2.99 -3.09
N TYR A 60 18.16 3.01 -1.76
CA TYR A 60 17.39 3.93 -0.92
C TYR A 60 17.60 5.40 -1.34
N ASP A 61 18.69 5.67 -2.08
CA ASP A 61 19.06 7.00 -2.54
C ASP A 61 18.44 7.40 -3.89
N ASN A 62 17.92 6.47 -4.70
CA ASN A 62 17.31 6.76 -6.00
C ASN A 62 15.80 7.11 -5.88
N ILE A 63 15.39 7.85 -4.84
CA ILE A 63 14.01 8.35 -4.72
C ILE A 63 13.95 9.74 -5.34
N THR A 64 13.22 9.86 -6.45
CA THR A 64 13.04 11.15 -7.13
C THR A 64 12.01 12.02 -6.40
N GLU A 65 12.05 13.33 -6.64
CA GLU A 65 11.04 14.24 -6.06
C GLU A 65 9.63 13.94 -6.60
N ALA A 66 9.52 13.46 -7.84
CA ALA A 66 8.26 12.99 -8.41
C ALA A 66 7.70 11.77 -7.66
N ASP A 67 8.56 10.82 -7.25
CA ASP A 67 8.14 9.68 -6.43
C ASP A 67 7.60 10.12 -5.06
N LEU A 68 8.24 11.12 -4.44
CA LEU A 68 7.79 11.69 -3.17
C LEU A 68 6.44 12.39 -3.30
N GLU A 69 6.23 13.11 -4.40
CA GLU A 69 4.95 13.77 -4.69
C GLU A 69 3.81 12.75 -4.90
N VAL A 70 4.09 11.64 -5.57
CA VAL A 70 3.12 10.54 -5.69
C VAL A 70 2.82 9.91 -4.33
N ALA A 71 3.86 9.66 -3.52
CA ALA A 71 3.68 9.15 -2.16
C ALA A 71 2.82 10.11 -1.33
N ARG A 72 3.08 11.41 -1.43
CA ARG A 72 2.31 12.46 -0.73
C ARG A 72 0.82 12.41 -1.12
N LYS A 73 0.51 12.24 -2.41
CA LYS A 73 -0.87 12.12 -2.90
C LYS A 73 -1.57 10.83 -2.46
N CYS A 74 -0.82 9.79 -2.11
CA CYS A 74 -1.39 8.54 -1.60
C CYS A 74 -1.87 8.69 -0.14
N GLY A 75 -1.31 9.61 0.64
CA GLY A 75 -1.73 9.84 2.03
C GLY A 75 -2.83 10.89 2.15
N ARG A 76 -3.61 10.81 3.24
CA ARG A 76 -4.62 11.81 3.63
C ARG A 76 -4.19 12.52 4.90
N PHE A 77 -3.14 13.34 4.79
CA PHE A 77 -2.49 13.96 5.96
C PHE A 77 -3.27 15.12 6.62
N GLU A 78 -4.58 15.26 6.36
CA GLU A 78 -5.49 16.27 6.96
C GLU A 78 -4.92 17.70 7.10
N GLY A 79 -4.14 18.15 6.11
CA GLY A 79 -3.54 19.49 6.10
C GLY A 79 -2.18 19.61 6.81
N THR A 80 -1.67 18.52 7.38
CA THR A 80 -0.29 18.43 7.89
C THR A 80 0.66 18.09 6.74
N GLU A 81 1.77 18.81 6.64
CA GLU A 81 2.83 18.50 5.67
C GLU A 81 3.81 17.48 6.28
N PRO A 82 3.89 16.25 5.75
CA PRO A 82 4.82 15.25 6.27
C PRO A 82 6.27 15.62 5.92
N SER A 83 7.21 15.28 6.80
CA SER A 83 8.63 15.50 6.53
C SER A 83 9.11 14.68 5.34
N LYS A 84 10.17 15.16 4.66
CA LYS A 84 10.81 14.42 3.57
C LYS A 84 11.24 13.01 3.98
N LEU A 85 11.74 12.86 5.22
CA LEU A 85 12.12 11.55 5.76
C LEU A 85 10.90 10.62 5.88
N PHE A 86 9.78 11.13 6.40
CA PHE A 86 8.54 10.38 6.48
C PHE A 86 8.06 9.94 5.09
N LEU A 87 8.06 10.83 4.09
CA LEU A 87 7.65 10.51 2.72
C LEU A 87 8.54 9.44 2.08
N LYS A 88 9.85 9.45 2.35
CA LYS A 88 10.76 8.37 1.90
C LYS A 88 10.38 7.02 2.51
N ILE A 89 10.14 6.98 3.82
CA ILE A 89 9.72 5.75 4.51
C ILE A 89 8.36 5.29 3.97
N PHE A 90 7.42 6.21 3.84
CA PHE A 90 6.08 5.93 3.33
C PHE A 90 6.12 5.37 1.91
N TYR A 91 6.94 5.95 1.03
CA TYR A 91 7.18 5.44 -0.32
C TYR A 91 7.66 3.99 -0.30
N HIS A 92 8.58 3.63 0.59
CA HIS A 92 9.02 2.23 0.72
C HIS A 92 7.92 1.30 1.22
N VAL A 93 7.11 1.74 2.19
CA VAL A 93 5.95 0.97 2.67
C VAL A 93 4.94 0.76 1.55
N LEU A 94 4.60 1.78 0.77
CA LEU A 94 3.65 1.64 -0.35
C LEU A 94 4.09 0.60 -1.37
N ARG A 95 5.40 0.46 -1.61
CA ARG A 95 5.95 -0.56 -2.52
C ARG A 95 5.82 -1.99 -1.99
N THR A 96 5.67 -2.21 -0.68
CA THR A 96 5.43 -3.56 -0.15
C THR A 96 4.03 -4.06 -0.49
N LEU A 97 3.06 -3.13 -0.58
CA LEU A 97 1.67 -3.41 -0.97
C LEU A 97 1.55 -3.90 -2.41
N GLU A 98 2.55 -3.62 -3.26
CA GLU A 98 2.59 -4.15 -4.62
C GLU A 98 2.61 -5.67 -4.63
N LYS A 99 3.33 -6.34 -3.73
CA LYS A 99 3.38 -7.81 -3.70
C LYS A 99 2.16 -8.37 -3.00
N ASP A 100 1.87 -7.83 -1.82
CA ASP A 100 0.71 -8.21 -1.02
C ASP A 100 0.09 -6.97 -0.39
N PRO A 101 -1.09 -6.54 -0.88
CA PRO A 101 -1.83 -5.44 -0.29
C PRO A 101 -2.11 -5.64 1.21
N ARG A 102 -2.22 -6.90 1.69
CA ARG A 102 -2.52 -7.21 3.10
C ARG A 102 -1.34 -6.95 4.04
N ALA A 103 -0.13 -6.82 3.50
CA ALA A 103 1.08 -6.56 4.28
C ALA A 103 0.99 -5.26 5.09
N GLY A 104 0.14 -4.32 4.69
CA GLY A 104 -0.07 -3.06 5.38
C GLY A 104 -0.82 -3.16 6.70
N VAL A 105 -1.38 -4.31 7.09
CA VAL A 105 -2.19 -4.59 8.31
C VAL A 105 -3.37 -3.65 8.60
N VAL A 106 -3.58 -2.65 7.75
CA VAL A 106 -4.70 -1.71 7.70
C VAL A 106 -5.20 -1.62 6.26
N SER A 107 -6.39 -1.04 6.06
CA SER A 107 -6.84 -0.73 4.70
C SER A 107 -5.86 0.26 4.05
N PRO A 108 -5.46 0.07 2.79
CA PRO A 108 -4.51 0.97 2.13
C PRO A 108 -4.93 2.44 2.14
N SER A 109 -6.23 2.72 2.08
CA SER A 109 -6.80 4.08 2.17
C SER A 109 -6.67 4.74 3.56
N LEU A 110 -6.42 3.95 4.60
CA LEU A 110 -6.13 4.44 5.95
C LEU A 110 -4.63 4.60 6.20
N LEU A 111 -3.79 3.98 5.38
CA LEU A 111 -2.35 4.07 5.50
C LEU A 111 -1.91 5.52 5.20
N GLY A 112 -1.30 6.19 6.18
CA GLY A 112 -0.93 7.61 6.05
C GLY A 112 -2.07 8.61 6.27
N SER A 113 -3.19 8.21 6.90
CA SER A 113 -4.22 9.14 7.40
C SER A 113 -3.80 9.84 8.70
N THR A 114 -3.25 9.08 9.65
CA THR A 114 -2.85 9.57 10.98
C THR A 114 -1.34 9.79 11.12
N GLY A 115 -0.58 9.75 10.02
CA GLY A 115 0.89 9.78 10.07
C GLY A 115 1.53 8.52 10.69
N VAL A 116 0.76 7.45 10.90
CA VAL A 116 1.25 6.16 11.43
C VAL A 116 1.52 5.20 10.27
N LEU A 117 2.67 4.53 10.32
CA LEU A 117 3.06 3.49 9.38
C LEU A 117 3.39 2.20 10.16
N PRO A 118 2.74 1.07 9.85
CA PRO A 118 3.10 -0.21 10.42
C PRO A 118 4.43 -0.67 9.84
N LEU A 119 5.44 -0.78 10.71
CA LEU A 119 6.80 -1.21 10.37
C LEU A 119 7.18 -2.37 11.29
N THR A 120 7.59 -3.49 10.69
CA THR A 120 8.17 -4.61 11.42
C THR A 120 9.68 -4.57 11.25
N ILE A 121 10.40 -4.41 12.35
CA ILE A 121 11.86 -4.50 12.36
C ILE A 121 12.22 -5.96 12.66
N MET A 122 12.85 -6.62 11.69
CA MET A 122 13.43 -7.94 11.90
C MET A 122 14.91 -7.77 12.25
N SER A 123 15.30 -8.15 13.47
CA SER A 123 16.70 -8.30 13.84
C SER A 123 17.12 -9.74 13.53
N MET A 124 18.18 -9.89 12.73
CA MET A 124 18.93 -11.15 12.62
C MET A 124 20.12 -11.12 13.57
#